data_AF-A0A9P6TKZ1-F1
#
_entry.id   AF-A0A9P6TKZ1-F1
#
_cell.length_a   1.000
_cell.length_b   1.000
_cell.length_c   1.000
_cell.angle_alpha   90.00
_cell.angle_beta   90.00
_cell.angle_gamma   90.00
#
_symmetry.space_group_name_H-M   'P 1'
#
loop_
_entity.id
_entity.type
_entity.pdbx_description
1 polymer ?
#
loop_
_entity_poly.entity_id
_entity_poly.type
_entity_poly.pdbx_seq_one_letter_code
_entity_poly.pdbx_strand_id
1 'polypeptide(L)'
;MLKEEDQTNYEKKVEGIQSNIRHYKKKLREMALFFSQVESAKQHVRNELGHTEISRAVSKKADSKKKTKKAERNDVLEQEHDKLVRSLDTEYTKLRSTRLEYGKIFGDLFKQHQTAIRKERAADIRARQSEFVEELAKEDFLIRQKWSDGKSLDGVEVCDRLLCELGRLIKTPNKDSAIEVVYASDSEEESEEYETVDTSVLVVPLSVMELFWDVQVQVPVRLSEVEPTMIHVRERRNDLAANQK
;
A
#
# COMPACT_ATOMS: atom_id res chain seq x y z
N MET A 1 -1.06 0.55 -36.26
CA MET A 1 -0.67 1.89 -35.79
C MET A 1 -0.70 2.05 -34.27
N LEU A 2 -1.38 1.19 -33.49
CA LEU A 2 -1.43 1.26 -32.01
C LEU A 2 -0.10 0.99 -31.27
N LYS A 3 0.90 0.38 -31.91
CA LYS A 3 2.16 0.02 -31.22
C LYS A 3 3.12 1.20 -31.01
N GLU A 4 3.02 2.25 -31.83
CA GLU A 4 3.95 3.39 -31.75
C GLU A 4 3.57 4.37 -30.64
N GLU A 5 2.27 4.59 -30.39
CA GLU A 5 1.80 5.49 -29.34
C GLU A 5 2.12 4.95 -27.93
N ASP A 6 1.92 3.66 -27.68
CA ASP A 6 2.26 3.02 -26.41
C ASP A 6 3.76 3.06 -26.13
N GLN A 7 4.58 2.93 -27.17
CA GLN A 7 6.03 2.97 -27.07
C GLN A 7 6.53 4.39 -26.73
N THR A 8 5.95 5.43 -27.35
CA THR A 8 6.29 6.83 -27.01
C THR A 8 5.85 7.23 -25.59
N ASN A 9 4.75 6.65 -25.08
CA ASN A 9 4.26 6.92 -23.74
C ASN A 9 5.14 6.23 -22.67
N TYR A 10 5.62 5.03 -22.98
CA TYR A 10 6.60 4.32 -22.16
C TYR A 10 7.94 5.08 -22.09
N GLU A 11 8.45 5.56 -23.23
CA GLU A 11 9.68 6.36 -23.29
C GLU A 11 9.59 7.64 -22.46
N LYS A 12 8.48 8.37 -22.54
CA LYS A 12 8.24 9.56 -21.70
C LYS A 12 8.20 9.25 -20.21
N LYS A 13 7.61 8.12 -19.80
CA LYS A 13 7.62 7.67 -18.40
C LYS A 13 9.05 7.33 -17.93
N VAL A 14 9.83 6.65 -18.77
CA VAL A 14 11.23 6.33 -18.48
C VAL A 14 12.08 7.59 -18.34
N GLU A 15 11.91 8.58 -19.23
CA GLU A 15 12.61 9.87 -19.14
C GLU A 15 12.25 10.64 -17.86
N GLY A 16 10.97 10.63 -17.46
CA GLY A 16 10.51 11.23 -16.20
C GLY A 16 11.18 10.60 -14.98
N ILE A 17 11.26 9.26 -14.94
CA ILE A 17 11.93 8.51 -13.88
C ILE A 17 13.44 8.83 -13.87
N GLN A 18 14.10 8.87 -15.02
CA GLN A 18 15.52 9.21 -15.12
C GLN A 18 15.82 10.66 -14.71
N SER A 19 14.91 11.60 -15.03
CA SER A 19 14.99 12.98 -14.55
C SER A 19 14.92 13.08 -13.02
N ASN A 20 13.98 12.37 -12.42
CA ASN A 20 13.84 12.28 -10.96
C ASN A 20 15.09 11.66 -10.31
N ILE A 21 15.62 10.58 -10.87
CA ILE A 21 16.87 9.96 -10.37
C ILE A 21 18.04 10.94 -10.43
N ARG A 22 18.17 11.73 -11.51
CA ARG A 22 19.21 12.78 -11.61
C ARG A 22 19.02 13.86 -10.56
N HIS A 23 17.79 14.30 -10.32
CA HIS A 23 17.48 15.27 -9.27
C HIS A 23 17.83 14.76 -7.87
N TYR A 24 17.46 13.53 -7.53
CA TYR A 24 17.79 12.93 -6.23
C TYR A 24 19.30 12.73 -6.05
N LYS A 25 20.02 12.28 -7.10
CA LYS A 25 21.48 12.18 -7.06
C LYS A 25 22.14 13.53 -6.81
N LYS A 26 21.61 14.63 -7.38
CA LYS A 26 22.12 15.98 -7.13
C LYS A 26 21.91 16.39 -5.65
N LYS A 27 20.70 16.21 -5.12
CA LYS A 27 20.39 16.51 -3.71
C LYS A 27 21.23 15.70 -2.71
N LEU A 28 21.48 14.42 -3.00
CA LEU A 28 22.35 13.58 -2.17
C LEU A 28 23.80 14.10 -2.13
N ARG A 29 24.32 14.61 -3.27
CA ARG A 29 25.65 15.24 -3.29
C ARG A 29 25.67 16.55 -2.49
N GLU A 30 24.63 17.37 -2.58
CA GLU A 30 24.50 18.60 -1.80
C GLU A 30 24.43 18.30 -0.29
N MET A 31 23.68 17.27 0.12
CA MET A 31 23.67 16.80 1.52
C MET A 31 25.05 16.29 1.97
N ALA A 32 25.75 15.53 1.12
CA ALA A 32 27.09 15.04 1.45
C ALA A 32 28.09 16.19 1.64
N LEU A 33 28.00 17.23 0.81
CA LEU A 33 28.81 18.45 0.97
C LEU A 33 28.48 19.19 2.28
N PHE A 34 27.20 19.29 2.63
CA PHE A 34 26.77 19.89 3.90
C PHE A 34 27.32 19.12 5.11
N PHE A 35 27.20 17.79 5.14
CA PHE A 35 27.74 16.99 6.24
C PHE A 35 29.28 17.08 6.34
N SER A 36 29.97 17.16 5.21
CA SER A 36 31.42 17.41 5.18
C SER A 36 31.79 18.77 5.80
N GLN A 37 31.04 19.84 5.49
CA GLN A 37 31.24 21.15 6.10
C GLN A 37 30.98 21.14 7.61
N VAL A 38 29.93 20.43 8.05
CA VAL A 38 29.62 20.27 9.48
C VAL A 38 30.71 19.51 10.22
N GLU A 39 31.25 18.43 9.65
CA GLU A 39 32.36 17.70 10.28
C GLU A 39 33.67 18.51 10.29
N SER A 40 33.94 19.27 9.23
CA SER A 40 35.07 20.22 9.21
C SER A 40 34.95 21.27 10.32
N ALA A 41 33.75 21.85 10.49
CA ALA A 41 33.48 22.82 11.56
C ALA A 41 33.61 22.19 12.96
N LYS A 42 33.10 20.96 13.16
CA LYS A 42 33.30 20.21 14.41
C LYS A 42 34.78 19.95 14.70
N GLN A 43 35.56 19.61 13.68
CA GLN A 43 37.00 19.36 13.84
C GLN A 43 37.77 20.64 14.17
N HIS A 44 37.38 21.78 13.57
CA HIS A 44 37.94 23.08 13.91
C HIS A 44 37.71 23.42 15.39
N VAL A 45 36.47 23.28 15.87
CA VAL A 45 36.12 23.49 17.29
C VAL A 45 36.91 22.54 18.20
N ARG A 46 37.10 21.28 17.80
CA ARG A 46 37.89 20.29 18.55
C ARG A 46 39.37 20.67 18.65
N ASN A 47 39.95 21.17 17.56
CA ASN A 47 41.34 21.62 17.52
C ASN A 47 41.54 22.87 18.38
N GLU A 48 40.62 23.84 18.32
CA GLU A 48 40.68 25.04 19.16
C GLU A 48 40.53 24.72 20.65
N LEU A 49 39.59 23.84 21.02
CA LEU A 49 39.45 23.35 22.40
C LEU A 49 40.70 22.56 22.86
N GLY A 50 41.29 21.74 21.99
CA GLY A 50 42.55 21.03 22.29
C GLY A 50 43.73 21.98 22.53
N HIS A 51 43.81 23.10 21.80
CA HIS A 51 44.81 24.15 22.06
C HIS A 51 44.62 24.84 23.41
N THR A 52 43.38 24.93 23.94
CA THR A 52 43.13 25.46 25.29
C THR A 52 43.59 24.52 26.40
N GLU A 53 43.50 23.20 26.22
CA GLU A 53 43.97 22.21 27.19
C GLU A 53 45.50 22.12 27.24
N ILE A 54 46.16 22.18 26.08
CA ILE A 54 47.62 22.26 25.98
C ILE A 54 48.14 23.57 26.60
N SER A 55 47.43 24.70 26.39
CA SER A 55 47.78 25.99 27.01
C SER A 55 47.61 25.99 28.54
N ARG A 56 46.61 25.28 29.08
CA ARG A 56 46.46 25.06 30.53
C ARG A 56 47.55 24.15 31.11
N ALA A 57 48.06 23.18 30.35
CA ALA A 57 49.13 22.28 30.79
C ALA A 57 50.51 22.95 30.82
N VAL A 58 50.82 23.84 29.85
CA VAL A 58 52.08 24.60 29.83
C VAL A 58 52.14 25.66 30.95
N SER A 59 50.99 26.20 31.36
CA SER A 59 50.90 27.17 32.46
C SER A 59 51.22 26.59 33.85
N LYS A 60 51.19 25.26 34.03
CA LYS A 60 51.47 24.58 35.32
C LYS A 60 52.95 24.26 35.60
N LYS A 61 53.88 24.57 34.69
CA LYS A 61 55.33 24.30 34.88
C LYS A 61 56.22 25.52 35.12
N ALA A 62 55.66 26.72 35.31
CA ALA A 62 56.46 27.92 35.54
C ALA A 62 55.86 28.82 36.64
N ASP A 63 55.78 28.30 37.87
CA ASP A 63 55.44 29.10 39.05
C ASP A 63 56.64 29.21 39.99
N SER A 64 57.50 30.19 39.75
CA SER A 64 57.96 31.10 40.82
C SER A 64 58.51 32.38 40.17
N LYS A 65 58.12 33.55 40.70
CA LYS A 65 58.45 34.91 40.21
C LYS A 65 57.61 35.46 39.04
N LYS A 66 56.30 35.70 39.24
CA LYS A 66 55.52 36.69 38.44
C LYS A 66 54.13 36.94 39.03
N LYS A 67 54.03 37.32 40.31
CA LYS A 67 52.72 37.54 40.96
C LYS A 67 52.01 38.84 40.57
N THR A 68 52.69 39.80 39.94
CA THR A 68 52.07 41.07 39.51
C THR A 68 51.65 41.09 38.02
N LYS A 69 52.36 40.38 37.13
CA LYS A 69 51.96 40.20 35.71
C LYS A 69 50.88 39.14 35.46
N LYS A 70 50.50 38.35 36.48
CA LYS A 70 49.52 37.23 36.35
C LYS A 70 48.08 37.71 36.50
N ALA A 71 47.84 38.81 37.22
CA ALA A 71 46.52 39.43 37.37
C ALA A 71 46.08 40.12 36.07
N GLU A 72 46.90 41.00 35.50
CA GLU A 72 46.61 41.65 34.20
C GLU A 72 46.41 40.63 33.06
N ARG A 73 47.12 39.50 33.09
CA ARG A 73 46.99 38.46 32.07
C ARG A 73 45.74 37.60 32.25
N ASN A 74 45.25 37.44 33.47
CA ASN A 74 43.98 36.77 33.75
C ASN A 74 42.80 37.65 33.36
N ASP A 75 42.84 38.96 33.63
CA ASP A 75 41.78 39.91 33.23
C ASP A 75 41.65 39.99 31.69
N VAL A 76 42.78 39.95 30.97
CA VAL A 76 42.80 39.91 29.49
C VAL A 76 42.23 38.58 28.98
N LEU A 77 42.59 37.44 29.60
CA LEU A 77 42.06 36.13 29.22
C LEU A 77 40.56 36.00 29.52
N GLU A 78 40.07 36.61 30.59
CA GLU A 78 38.65 36.62 30.96
C GLU A 78 37.85 37.52 29.99
N GLN A 79 38.39 38.66 29.57
CA GLN A 79 37.79 39.47 28.50
C GLN A 79 37.80 38.78 27.13
N GLU A 80 38.86 38.05 26.78
CA GLU A 80 38.92 37.27 25.54
C GLU A 80 37.94 36.09 25.56
N HIS A 81 37.81 35.43 26.72
CA HIS A 81 36.82 34.37 26.93
C HIS A 81 35.40 34.92 26.80
N ASP A 82 35.08 36.05 27.42
CA ASP A 82 33.76 36.67 27.32
C ASP A 82 33.43 37.13 25.89
N LYS A 83 34.41 37.64 25.15
CA LYS A 83 34.25 37.96 23.72
C LYS A 83 33.97 36.71 22.89
N LEU A 84 34.68 35.62 23.16
CA LEU A 84 34.48 34.35 22.47
C LEU A 84 33.09 33.75 22.76
N VAL A 85 32.67 33.75 24.03
CA VAL A 85 31.34 33.27 24.45
C VAL A 85 30.24 34.08 23.78
N ARG A 86 30.35 35.41 23.75
CA ARG A 86 29.37 36.27 23.05
C ARG A 86 29.36 35.98 21.55
N SER A 87 30.52 35.81 20.92
CA SER A 87 30.61 35.46 19.49
C SER A 87 29.91 34.13 19.21
N LEU A 88 30.21 33.08 19.98
CA LEU A 88 29.58 31.77 19.85
C LEU A 88 28.06 31.84 20.05
N ASP A 89 27.59 32.61 21.02
CA ASP A 89 26.16 32.77 21.28
C ASP A 89 25.44 33.47 20.10
N THR A 90 26.10 34.45 19.46
CA THR A 90 25.57 35.08 18.23
C THR A 90 25.54 34.13 17.04
N GLU A 91 26.54 33.26 16.88
CA GLU A 91 26.52 32.25 15.82
C GLU A 91 25.45 31.19 16.07
N TYR A 92 25.28 30.78 17.33
CA TYR A 92 24.28 29.80 17.72
C TYR A 92 22.86 30.32 17.48
N THR A 93 22.61 31.59 17.79
CA THR A 93 21.31 32.24 17.51
C THR A 93 21.04 32.35 16.01
N LYS A 94 22.04 32.71 15.19
CA LYS A 94 21.91 32.72 13.71
C LYS A 94 21.66 31.32 13.16
N LEU A 95 22.34 30.30 13.68
CA LEU A 95 22.14 28.91 13.26
C LEU A 95 20.74 28.40 13.65
N ARG A 96 20.25 28.81 14.83
CA ARG A 96 18.90 28.48 15.30
C ARG A 96 17.82 29.14 14.43
N SER A 97 17.98 30.41 14.07
CA SER A 97 17.01 31.12 13.24
C SER A 97 16.93 30.54 11.84
N THR A 98 18.09 30.29 11.22
CA THR A 98 18.17 29.64 9.89
C THR A 98 17.57 28.24 9.92
N ARG A 99 17.85 27.42 10.95
CA ARG A 99 17.23 26.09 11.09
C ARG A 99 15.70 26.17 11.17
N LEU A 100 15.14 27.14 11.90
CA LEU A 100 13.70 27.33 11.99
C LEU A 100 13.09 27.77 10.65
N GLU A 101 13.76 28.66 9.94
CA GLU A 101 13.34 29.14 8.62
C GLU A 101 13.35 28.03 7.58
N TYR A 102 14.44 27.28 7.48
CA TYR A 102 14.51 26.09 6.61
C TYR A 102 13.48 25.04 7.02
N GLY A 103 13.26 24.82 8.31
CA GLY A 103 12.23 23.90 8.79
C GLY A 103 10.82 24.24 8.28
N LYS A 104 10.48 25.54 8.24
CA LYS A 104 9.20 26.01 7.66
C LYS A 104 9.16 25.79 6.15
N ILE A 105 10.20 26.21 5.43
CA ILE A 105 10.30 26.07 3.97
C ILE A 105 10.13 24.60 3.56
N PHE A 106 10.84 23.68 4.22
CA PHE A 106 10.74 22.25 3.93
C PHE A 106 9.37 21.67 4.30
N GLY A 107 8.78 22.11 5.42
CA GLY A 107 7.43 21.70 5.80
C GLY A 107 6.39 22.09 4.75
N ASP A 108 6.47 23.30 4.21
CA ASP A 108 5.54 23.79 3.20
C ASP A 108 5.75 23.10 1.84
N LEU A 109 7.00 22.90 1.42
CA LEU A 109 7.34 22.11 0.23
C LEU A 109 6.82 20.67 0.33
N PHE A 110 6.96 20.04 1.49
CA PHE A 110 6.46 18.67 1.71
C PHE A 110 4.93 18.61 1.58
N LYS A 111 4.21 19.57 2.18
CA LYS A 111 2.75 19.67 2.04
C LYS A 111 2.34 19.87 0.58
N GLN A 112 3.01 20.76 -0.15
CA GLN A 112 2.74 20.98 -1.57
C GLN A 112 2.93 19.69 -2.38
N HIS A 113 4.06 19.00 -2.21
CA HIS A 113 4.31 17.71 -2.87
C HIS A 113 3.28 16.65 -2.51
N GLN A 114 2.90 16.55 -1.23
CA GLN A 114 1.88 15.61 -0.78
C GLN A 114 0.54 15.87 -1.45
N THR A 115 0.13 17.14 -1.58
CA THR A 115 -1.12 17.50 -2.26
C THR A 115 -1.07 17.20 -3.76
N ALA A 116 0.07 17.46 -4.42
CA ALA A 116 0.26 17.16 -5.84
C ALA A 116 0.14 15.65 -6.12
N ILE A 117 0.85 14.83 -5.34
CA ILE A 117 0.81 13.36 -5.46
C ILE A 117 -0.60 12.82 -5.21
N ARG A 118 -1.31 13.36 -4.21
CA ARG A 118 -2.70 12.96 -3.93
C ARG A 118 -3.63 13.26 -5.12
N LYS A 119 -3.49 14.42 -5.74
CA LYS A 119 -4.29 14.79 -6.92
C LYS A 119 -3.97 13.90 -8.13
N GLU A 120 -2.70 13.63 -8.38
CA GLU A 120 -2.25 12.75 -9.47
C GLU A 120 -2.81 11.32 -9.29
N ARG A 121 -2.66 10.75 -8.09
CA ARG A 121 -3.21 9.41 -7.79
C ARG A 121 -4.72 9.37 -7.90
N ALA A 122 -5.42 10.42 -7.46
CA ALA A 122 -6.88 10.48 -7.60
C ALA A 122 -7.32 10.52 -9.07
N ALA A 123 -6.56 11.18 -9.95
CA ALA A 123 -6.84 11.17 -11.39
C ALA A 123 -6.57 9.79 -12.01
N ASP A 124 -5.44 9.16 -11.67
CA ASP A 124 -5.09 7.81 -12.16
C ASP A 124 -6.13 6.76 -11.72
N ILE A 125 -6.59 6.82 -10.47
CA ILE A 125 -7.66 5.92 -9.98
C ILE A 125 -8.94 6.12 -10.79
N ARG A 126 -9.36 7.37 -11.05
CA ARG A 126 -10.57 7.63 -11.86
C ARG A 126 -10.43 7.12 -13.28
N ALA A 127 -9.26 7.28 -13.90
CA ALA A 127 -9.01 6.78 -15.25
C ALA A 127 -9.12 5.25 -15.32
N ARG A 128 -8.49 4.55 -14.37
CA ARG A 128 -8.59 3.08 -14.29
C ARG A 128 -10.01 2.60 -13.97
N GLN A 129 -10.74 3.35 -13.14
CA GLN A 129 -12.15 3.05 -12.88
C GLN A 129 -13.00 3.20 -14.14
N SER A 130 -12.78 4.23 -14.96
CA SER A 130 -13.50 4.35 -16.24
C SER A 130 -13.13 3.24 -17.22
N GLU A 131 -11.84 2.90 -17.33
CA GLU A 131 -11.37 1.78 -18.18
C GLU A 131 -12.01 0.46 -17.76
N PHE A 132 -12.03 0.17 -16.46
CA PHE A 132 -12.64 -1.04 -15.92
C PHE A 132 -14.16 -1.11 -16.18
N VAL A 133 -14.87 0.01 -16.05
CA VAL A 133 -16.30 0.07 -16.36
C VAL A 133 -16.55 -0.17 -17.85
N GLU A 134 -15.71 0.38 -18.74
CA GLU A 134 -15.81 0.11 -20.17
C GLU A 134 -15.49 -1.35 -20.53
N GLU A 135 -14.52 -1.97 -19.86
CA GLU A 135 -14.20 -3.39 -20.04
C GLU A 135 -15.36 -4.27 -19.59
N LEU A 136 -15.94 -4.01 -18.42
CA LEU A 136 -17.14 -4.71 -17.94
C LEU A 136 -18.30 -4.56 -18.92
N ALA A 137 -18.54 -3.36 -19.45
CA ALA A 137 -19.61 -3.13 -20.42
C ALA A 137 -19.39 -3.91 -21.74
N LYS A 138 -18.14 -4.04 -22.19
CA LYS A 138 -17.78 -4.83 -23.38
C LYS A 138 -17.94 -6.33 -23.11
N GLU A 139 -17.56 -6.79 -21.94
CA GLU A 139 -17.71 -8.19 -21.53
C GLU A 139 -19.20 -8.56 -21.42
N ASP A 140 -20.02 -7.71 -20.78
CA ASP A 140 -21.48 -7.85 -20.74
C ASP A 140 -22.10 -7.87 -22.13
N PHE A 141 -21.61 -7.02 -23.05
CA PHE A 141 -22.07 -7.02 -24.44
C PHE A 141 -21.73 -8.33 -25.16
N LEU A 142 -20.51 -8.86 -24.99
CA LEU A 142 -20.09 -10.13 -25.57
C LEU A 142 -20.85 -11.32 -24.98
N ILE A 143 -21.14 -11.30 -23.67
CA ILE A 143 -21.98 -12.30 -23.01
C ILE A 143 -23.38 -12.26 -23.62
N ARG A 144 -24.01 -11.08 -23.71
CA ARG A 144 -25.34 -10.93 -24.33
C ARG A 144 -25.37 -11.36 -25.80
N GLN A 145 -24.30 -11.11 -26.55
CA GLN A 145 -24.18 -11.54 -27.94
C GLN A 145 -24.02 -13.06 -28.07
N LYS A 146 -23.22 -13.69 -27.20
CA LYS A 146 -23.15 -15.16 -27.12
C LYS A 146 -24.48 -15.78 -26.74
N TRP A 147 -25.26 -15.11 -25.89
CA TRP A 147 -26.60 -15.54 -25.49
C TRP A 147 -27.63 -15.37 -26.62
N SER A 148 -27.45 -14.40 -27.52
CA SER A 148 -28.33 -14.24 -28.69
C SER A 148 -28.01 -15.21 -29.84
N ASP A 149 -26.75 -15.66 -29.96
CA ASP A 149 -26.29 -16.56 -31.03
C ASP A 149 -26.23 -18.04 -30.63
N GLY A 150 -26.23 -18.34 -29.32
CA GLY A 150 -26.29 -19.70 -28.81
C GLY A 150 -27.72 -20.23 -28.85
N LYS A 151 -27.94 -21.40 -29.44
CA LYS A 151 -29.14 -22.20 -29.17
C LYS A 151 -29.31 -22.23 -27.65
N SER A 152 -30.39 -21.64 -27.13
CA SER A 152 -30.67 -21.71 -25.70
C SER A 152 -30.59 -23.18 -25.32
N LEU A 153 -29.75 -23.51 -24.34
CA LEU A 153 -29.79 -24.84 -23.76
C LEU A 153 -31.24 -25.07 -23.33
N ASP A 154 -31.76 -26.27 -23.58
CA ASP A 154 -33.11 -26.60 -23.14
C ASP A 154 -33.16 -26.42 -21.62
N GLY A 155 -34.04 -25.55 -21.14
CA GLY A 155 -34.13 -25.22 -19.72
C GLY A 155 -34.40 -26.46 -18.86
N VAL A 156 -35.01 -27.51 -19.43
CA VAL A 156 -35.18 -28.81 -18.78
C VAL A 156 -33.83 -29.54 -18.63
N GLU A 157 -33.00 -29.56 -19.67
CA GLU A 157 -31.65 -30.14 -19.62
C GLU A 157 -30.74 -29.41 -18.62
N VAL A 158 -30.85 -28.07 -18.55
CA VAL A 158 -30.12 -27.27 -17.56
C VAL A 158 -30.52 -27.64 -16.14
N CYS A 159 -31.83 -27.78 -15.88
CA CYS A 159 -32.32 -28.23 -14.58
C CYS A 159 -31.84 -29.64 -14.23
N ASP A 160 -31.86 -30.58 -15.18
CA ASP A 160 -31.41 -31.96 -14.97
C ASP A 160 -29.90 -32.04 -14.64
N ARG A 161 -29.11 -31.18 -15.28
CA ARG A 161 -27.68 -31.04 -14.99
C ARG A 161 -27.43 -30.46 -13.60
N LEU A 162 -28.16 -29.42 -13.20
CA LEU A 162 -28.08 -28.83 -11.86
C LEU A 162 -28.44 -29.84 -10.77
N LEU A 163 -29.52 -30.60 -10.96
CA LEU A 163 -29.94 -31.65 -10.02
C LEU A 163 -28.88 -32.75 -9.88
N CYS A 164 -28.18 -33.10 -10.97
CA CYS A 164 -27.08 -34.04 -10.90
C CYS A 164 -25.90 -33.50 -10.08
N GLU A 165 -25.47 -32.25 -10.29
CA GLU A 165 -24.34 -31.67 -9.55
C GLU A 165 -24.66 -31.48 -8.06
N LEU A 166 -25.85 -30.98 -7.72
CA LEU A 166 -26.31 -30.86 -6.32
C LEU A 166 -26.48 -32.24 -5.67
N GLY A 167 -26.98 -33.23 -6.40
CA GLY A 167 -27.09 -34.60 -5.91
C GLY A 167 -25.74 -35.27 -5.67
N ARG A 168 -24.71 -34.96 -6.48
CA ARG A 168 -23.33 -35.41 -6.25
C ARG A 168 -22.71 -34.76 -5.03
N LEU A 169 -22.98 -33.47 -4.81
CA LEU A 169 -22.52 -32.74 -3.61
C LEU A 169 -23.01 -33.41 -2.32
N ILE A 170 -24.26 -33.86 -2.27
CA ILE A 170 -24.82 -34.55 -1.09
C ILE A 170 -24.23 -35.95 -0.90
N LYS A 171 -24.10 -36.73 -1.97
CA LYS A 171 -23.70 -38.15 -1.88
C LYS A 171 -22.21 -38.35 -1.67
N THR A 172 -21.40 -37.52 -2.31
CA THR A 172 -19.94 -37.65 -2.36
C THR A 172 -19.30 -36.27 -2.34
N PRO A 173 -19.38 -35.55 -1.19
CA PRO A 173 -18.76 -34.23 -1.07
C PRO A 173 -17.26 -34.33 -1.35
N ASN A 174 -16.74 -33.37 -2.11
CA ASN A 174 -15.31 -33.18 -2.40
C ASN A 174 -14.57 -34.29 -3.16
N LYS A 175 -15.24 -35.37 -3.61
CA LYS A 175 -14.59 -36.45 -4.38
C LYS A 175 -15.00 -36.51 -5.86
N ASP A 176 -16.21 -36.07 -6.22
CA ASP A 176 -16.71 -36.14 -7.60
C ASP A 176 -17.74 -35.03 -7.94
N SER A 177 -17.87 -34.00 -7.10
CA SER A 177 -18.74 -32.84 -7.36
C SER A 177 -17.91 -31.69 -7.93
N ALA A 178 -18.49 -30.95 -8.88
CA ALA A 178 -17.90 -29.68 -9.32
C ALA A 178 -17.99 -28.61 -8.21
N ILE A 179 -18.89 -28.78 -7.23
CA ILE A 179 -19.07 -27.85 -6.11
C ILE A 179 -18.26 -28.39 -4.91
N GLU A 180 -17.43 -27.54 -4.32
CA GLU A 180 -16.58 -27.90 -3.19
C GLU A 180 -17.14 -27.36 -1.87
N VAL A 181 -17.03 -28.14 -0.79
CA VAL A 181 -17.37 -27.72 0.58
C VAL A 181 -16.08 -27.43 1.33
N VAL A 182 -15.86 -26.17 1.70
CA VAL A 182 -14.58 -25.71 2.31
C VAL A 182 -14.55 -25.83 3.83
N TYR A 183 -15.71 -25.69 4.47
CA TYR A 183 -15.87 -25.84 5.92
C TYR A 183 -17.00 -26.84 6.17
N ALA A 184 -16.72 -28.14 6.14
CA ALA A 184 -17.69 -29.08 6.68
C ALA A 184 -17.72 -28.89 8.20
N SER A 185 -18.92 -28.81 8.80
CA SER A 185 -19.02 -28.85 10.25
C SER A 185 -18.57 -30.23 10.72
N ASP A 186 -17.29 -30.38 11.05
CA ASP A 186 -16.68 -31.60 11.60
C ASP A 186 -17.08 -31.81 13.07
N SER A 187 -18.33 -31.52 13.45
CA SER A 187 -18.83 -31.82 14.79
C SER A 187 -19.52 -33.19 14.77
N GLU A 188 -18.72 -34.25 14.69
CA GLU A 188 -19.11 -35.60 15.15
C GLU A 188 -19.06 -35.69 16.70
N GLU A 189 -19.06 -34.57 17.42
CA GLU A 189 -19.25 -34.58 18.87
C GLU A 189 -20.74 -34.56 19.17
N GLU A 190 -21.26 -35.76 19.42
CA GLU A 190 -22.52 -36.05 20.11
C GLU A 190 -22.73 -35.08 21.27
N SER A 191 -23.44 -33.99 21.00
CA SER A 191 -23.94 -33.08 22.01
C SER A 191 -25.39 -32.81 21.69
N GLU A 192 -26.22 -33.75 22.13
CA GLU A 192 -27.67 -33.62 22.23
C GLU A 192 -27.98 -32.38 23.10
N GLU A 193 -28.18 -31.21 22.50
CA GLU A 193 -29.10 -30.14 22.97
C GLU A 193 -28.96 -28.79 22.25
N TYR A 194 -28.03 -28.61 21.32
CA TYR A 194 -27.94 -27.34 20.57
C TYR A 194 -28.22 -27.57 19.08
N GLU A 195 -29.12 -26.77 18.50
CA GLU A 195 -29.24 -26.63 17.04
C GLU A 195 -27.84 -26.33 16.48
N THR A 196 -27.24 -27.31 15.82
CA THR A 196 -25.95 -27.15 15.18
C THR A 196 -26.11 -26.17 14.03
N VAL A 197 -25.58 -24.95 14.21
CA VAL A 197 -25.60 -23.93 13.17
C VAL A 197 -24.72 -24.38 12.02
N ASP A 198 -25.29 -24.49 10.82
CA ASP A 198 -24.54 -24.81 9.61
C ASP A 198 -23.57 -23.66 9.27
N THR A 199 -22.27 -23.94 9.44
CA THR A 199 -21.18 -23.01 9.13
C THR A 199 -20.52 -23.30 7.79
N SER A 200 -21.10 -24.19 6.98
CA SER A 200 -20.52 -24.58 5.71
C SER A 200 -20.55 -23.48 4.67
N VAL A 201 -19.52 -23.50 3.81
CA VAL A 201 -19.37 -22.59 2.68
C VAL A 201 -19.18 -23.42 1.43
N LEU A 202 -20.08 -23.23 0.47
CA LEU A 202 -20.01 -23.85 -0.85
C LEU A 202 -19.19 -22.96 -1.79
N VAL A 203 -18.22 -23.57 -2.48
CA VAL A 203 -17.50 -22.96 -3.59
C VAL A 203 -18.08 -23.53 -4.88
N VAL A 204 -18.83 -22.70 -5.59
CA VAL A 204 -19.48 -23.04 -6.85
C VAL A 204 -18.67 -22.45 -8.00
N PRO A 205 -18.13 -23.27 -8.93
CA PRO A 205 -17.45 -22.76 -10.12
C PRO A 205 -18.39 -21.93 -11.00
N LEU A 206 -17.83 -20.93 -11.69
CA LEU A 206 -18.59 -20.02 -12.57
C LEU A 206 -19.46 -20.77 -13.59
N SER A 207 -18.93 -21.87 -14.16
CA SER A 207 -19.65 -22.70 -15.13
C SER A 207 -20.91 -23.38 -14.59
N VAL A 208 -20.99 -23.62 -13.26
CA VAL A 208 -22.18 -24.15 -12.60
C VAL A 208 -23.09 -23.01 -12.15
N MET A 209 -22.51 -21.88 -11.74
CA MET A 209 -23.24 -20.67 -11.36
C MET A 209 -24.07 -20.11 -12.53
N GLU A 210 -23.53 -20.14 -13.75
CA GLU A 210 -24.25 -19.76 -14.97
C GLU A 210 -25.53 -20.58 -15.18
N LEU A 211 -25.50 -21.88 -14.87
CA LEU A 211 -26.67 -22.75 -15.01
C LEU A 211 -27.81 -22.31 -14.09
N PHE A 212 -27.51 -21.87 -12.86
CA PHE A 212 -28.51 -21.34 -11.92
C PHE A 212 -29.15 -20.06 -12.44
N TRP A 213 -28.36 -19.18 -13.07
CA TRP A 213 -28.86 -17.95 -13.68
C TRP A 213 -29.75 -18.22 -14.89
N ASP A 214 -29.41 -19.21 -15.71
CA ASP A 214 -30.20 -19.61 -16.89
C ASP A 214 -31.63 -20.04 -16.51
N VAL A 215 -31.78 -20.77 -15.39
CA VAL A 215 -33.09 -21.23 -14.91
C VAL A 215 -33.74 -20.29 -13.89
N GLN A 216 -33.03 -19.21 -13.52
CA GLN A 216 -33.45 -18.20 -12.53
C GLN A 216 -33.73 -18.78 -11.13
N VAL A 217 -32.86 -19.68 -10.68
CA VAL A 217 -32.91 -20.25 -9.32
C VAL A 217 -31.75 -19.70 -8.50
N GLN A 218 -31.98 -19.45 -7.20
CA GLN A 218 -30.95 -18.94 -6.30
C GLN A 218 -29.84 -19.98 -6.09
N VAL A 219 -28.58 -19.54 -6.11
CA VAL A 219 -27.41 -20.38 -5.83
C VAL A 219 -27.33 -20.65 -4.32
N PRO A 220 -27.21 -21.91 -3.87
CA PRO A 220 -27.05 -22.22 -2.47
C PRO A 220 -25.66 -21.79 -2.00
N VAL A 221 -25.59 -21.12 -0.86
CA VAL A 221 -24.33 -20.65 -0.26
C VAL A 221 -23.84 -21.64 0.80
N ARG A 222 -24.75 -22.38 1.42
CA ARG A 222 -24.49 -23.35 2.49
C ARG A 222 -25.03 -24.74 2.15
N LEU A 223 -24.50 -25.77 2.81
CA LEU A 223 -24.90 -27.16 2.59
C LEU A 223 -26.37 -27.40 2.99
N SER A 224 -26.84 -26.78 4.07
CA SER A 224 -28.25 -26.83 4.50
C SER A 224 -29.24 -26.23 3.47
N GLU A 225 -28.76 -25.36 2.59
CA GLU A 225 -29.57 -24.71 1.55
C GLU A 225 -29.67 -25.57 0.27
N VAL A 226 -28.88 -26.63 0.15
CA VAL A 226 -28.81 -27.48 -1.05
C VAL A 226 -30.12 -28.23 -1.29
N GLU A 227 -30.66 -28.90 -0.27
CA GLU A 227 -31.90 -29.69 -0.41
C GLU A 227 -33.12 -28.78 -0.72
N PRO A 228 -33.32 -27.64 -0.02
CA PRO A 228 -34.32 -26.65 -0.44
C PRO A 228 -34.12 -26.19 -1.89
N THR A 229 -32.88 -25.91 -2.30
CA THR A 229 -32.61 -25.46 -3.68
C THR A 229 -32.96 -26.54 -4.70
N MET A 230 -32.67 -27.81 -4.43
CA MET A 230 -33.04 -28.91 -5.31
C MET A 230 -34.55 -29.02 -5.53
N ILE A 231 -35.37 -28.71 -4.52
CA ILE A 231 -36.83 -28.67 -4.67
C ILE A 231 -37.23 -27.57 -5.67
N HIS A 232 -36.70 -26.36 -5.51
CA HIS A 232 -36.99 -25.25 -6.43
C HIS A 232 -36.53 -25.54 -7.87
N VAL A 233 -35.37 -26.22 -8.05
CA VAL A 233 -34.92 -26.65 -9.39
C VAL A 233 -35.89 -27.67 -10.00
N ARG A 234 -36.42 -28.62 -9.21
CA ARG A 234 -37.42 -29.60 -9.69
C ARG A 234 -38.74 -28.93 -10.08
N GLU A 235 -39.21 -27.97 -9.30
CA GLU A 235 -40.40 -27.18 -9.61
C GLU A 235 -40.21 -26.41 -10.91
N ARG A 236 -39.07 -25.70 -11.03
CA ARG A 236 -38.71 -24.94 -12.23
C ARG A 236 -38.62 -25.82 -13.47
N ARG A 237 -38.04 -27.01 -13.35
CA ARG A 237 -37.99 -28.00 -14.42
C ARG A 237 -39.39 -28.39 -14.91
N ASN A 238 -40.31 -28.63 -13.98
CA ASN A 238 -41.68 -29.02 -14.31
C ASN A 238 -42.44 -27.88 -15.00
N ASP A 239 -42.25 -26.63 -14.56
CA ASP A 239 -42.82 -25.45 -15.21
C ASP A 239 -42.31 -25.29 -16.64
N LEU A 240 -41.00 -25.45 -16.84
CA LEU A 240 -40.37 -25.37 -18.15
C LEU A 240 -40.86 -26.49 -19.08
N ALA A 241 -40.97 -27.72 -18.58
CA ALA A 241 -41.48 -28.87 -19.33
C ALA A 241 -42.98 -28.73 -19.67
N ALA A 242 -43.77 -28.07 -18.80
CA ALA A 242 -45.18 -27.79 -19.05
C ALA A 242 -45.38 -26.74 -20.15
N ASN A 243 -44.50 -25.74 -20.22
CA ASN A 243 -44.53 -24.67 -21.23
C ASN A 243 -44.02 -25.09 -22.62
N GLN A 244 -43.48 -26.32 -22.75
CA GLN A 244 -43.03 -26.89 -24.02
C GLN A 244 -44.08 -27.77 -24.72
N LYS A 245 -45.23 -28.02 -24.09
CA LYS A 245 -46.37 -28.76 -24.67
C LYS A 245 -47.39 -27.81 -25.26
#